data_AF-A0A965GBK5-F1
#
_entry.id   AF-A0A965GBK5-F1
#
_cell.length_a   1.000
_cell.length_b   1.000
_cell.length_c   1.000
_cell.angle_alpha   90.00
_cell.angle_beta   90.00
_cell.angle_gamma   90.00
#
_symmetry.space_group_name_H-M   'P 1'
#
loop_
_entity.id
_entity.type
_entity.pdbx_description
1 polymer ?
#
loop_
_entity_poly.entity_id
_entity_poly.type
_entity_poly.pdbx_seq_one_letter_code
_entity_poly.pdbx_strand_id
1 'polypeptide(L)' 'LAGSNHVLPTGGQARFSSGLGVHTFLRAQQLIDYSQSALSEVANNVVAIANQEGLSAHGDAIKVRF' A
#
# COMPACT_ATOMS: atom_id res chain seq x y z
N LEU A 1 30.41 -10.83 19.65
CA LEU A 1 29.67 -11.02 18.37
C LEU A 1 28.80 -9.80 18.13
N ALA A 2 28.71 -9.30 16.90
CA ALA A 2 28.05 -8.02 16.59
C ALA A 2 26.53 -8.12 16.31
N GLY A 3 25.99 -9.31 16.01
CA GLY A 3 24.55 -9.54 15.81
C GLY A 3 23.98 -9.17 14.43
N SER A 4 24.82 -8.67 13.51
CA SER A 4 24.44 -8.41 12.12
C SER A 4 24.39 -9.67 11.25
N ASN A 5 23.65 -9.62 10.14
CA ASN A 5 23.62 -10.68 9.13
C ASN A 5 24.68 -10.44 8.04
N HIS A 6 25.46 -11.47 7.71
CA HIS A 6 26.50 -11.39 6.68
C HIS A 6 26.01 -11.79 5.28
N VAL A 7 24.77 -12.26 5.15
CA VAL A 7 24.14 -12.51 3.84
C VAL A 7 23.69 -11.16 3.25
N LEU A 8 24.52 -10.62 2.37
CA LEU A 8 24.38 -9.28 1.80
C LEU A 8 24.27 -9.30 0.27
N PRO A 9 23.61 -8.30 -0.35
CA PRO A 9 23.56 -8.16 -1.80
C PRO A 9 24.95 -7.85 -2.37
N THR A 10 25.34 -8.55 -3.43
CA THR A 10 26.60 -8.34 -4.16
C THR A 10 26.33 -7.74 -5.54
N GLY A 11 27.37 -7.53 -6.38
CA GLY A 11 27.19 -6.99 -7.74
C GLY A 11 26.63 -5.55 -7.79
N GLY A 12 26.80 -4.77 -6.72
CA GLY A 12 26.27 -3.41 -6.63
C GLY A 12 24.78 -3.30 -6.28
N GLN A 13 24.11 -4.41 -5.96
CA GLN A 13 22.69 -4.42 -5.63
C GLN A 13 22.36 -3.77 -4.28
N ALA A 14 23.36 -3.53 -3.42
CA ALA A 14 23.20 -2.80 -2.17
C ALA A 14 22.64 -1.36 -2.37
N ARG A 15 22.64 -0.83 -3.60
CA ARG A 15 21.99 0.45 -3.94
C ARG A 15 20.47 0.40 -3.86
N PHE A 16 19.85 -0.76 -3.99
CA PHE A 16 18.38 -0.93 -4.07
C PHE A 16 17.85 -2.15 -3.31
N SER A 17 18.71 -2.95 -2.67
CA SER A 17 18.32 -4.11 -1.87
C SER A 17 18.99 -4.08 -0.51
N SER A 18 18.27 -4.56 0.50
CA SER A 18 18.76 -4.73 1.86
C SER A 18 19.47 -6.08 2.05
N GLY A 19 20.32 -6.18 3.07
CA GLY A 19 20.79 -7.48 3.59
C GLY A 19 19.65 -8.36 4.07
N LEU A 20 19.90 -9.67 4.17
CA LEU A 20 18.93 -10.62 4.69
C LEU A 20 18.55 -10.26 6.13
N GLY A 21 17.25 -10.08 6.38
CA GLY A 21 16.73 -9.74 7.71
C GLY A 21 15.41 -10.44 7.98
N VAL A 22 14.84 -10.20 9.17
CA VAL A 22 13.56 -10.80 9.57
C VAL A 22 12.45 -10.51 8.55
N HIS A 23 12.39 -9.27 8.04
CA HIS A 23 11.41 -8.87 7.03
C HIS A 23 11.50 -9.66 5.72
N THR A 24 12.63 -10.27 5.38
CA THR A 24 12.75 -11.14 4.19
C THR A 24 11.84 -12.37 4.28
N PHE A 25 11.50 -12.78 5.51
CA PHE A 25 10.65 -13.95 5.78
C PHE A 25 9.20 -13.56 6.12
N LEU A 26 8.87 -12.26 6.06
CA LEU A 26 7.53 -11.75 6.34
C LEU A 26 6.90 -11.20 5.06
N ARG A 27 5.56 -11.22 4.99
CA ARG A 27 4.79 -10.53 3.96
C ARG A 27 4.06 -9.36 4.59
N ALA A 28 4.35 -8.14 4.12
CA ALA A 28 3.59 -6.97 4.54
C ALA A 28 2.17 -7.03 3.96
N GLN A 29 1.17 -6.82 4.80
CA GLN A 29 -0.23 -6.73 4.41
C GLN A 29 -0.84 -5.47 5.02
N GLN A 30 -1.53 -4.69 4.18
CA GLN A 30 -2.27 -3.51 4.64
C GLN A 30 -3.72 -3.90 4.86
N LEU A 31 -4.25 -3.56 6.04
CA LEU A 31 -5.67 -3.64 6.35
C LEU A 31 -6.19 -2.23 6.48
N ILE A 32 -7.22 -1.89 5.70
CA ILE A 32 -7.83 -0.57 5.66
C ILE A 32 -9.31 -0.76 5.94
N ASP A 33 -9.81 -0.04 6.94
CA ASP A 33 -11.21 -0.06 7.34
C ASP A 33 -11.69 1.39 7.50
N TYR A 34 -12.94 1.66 7.13
CA TYR A 34 -13.55 2.97 7.23
C TYR A 34 -14.85 2.88 8.00
N SER A 35 -15.02 3.76 8.99
CA SER A 35 -16.37 4.12 9.44
C SER A 35 -17.10 4.86 8.32
N GLN A 36 -18.43 4.89 8.38
CA GLN A 36 -19.21 5.65 7.39
C GLN A 36 -18.81 7.14 7.36
N SER A 37 -18.55 7.75 8.52
CA SER A 37 -18.10 9.15 8.58
C SER A 37 -16.73 9.34 7.91
N ALA A 38 -15.76 8.48 8.21
CA ALA A 38 -14.43 8.55 7.61
C ALA A 38 -14.48 8.31 6.09
N LEU A 39 -15.35 7.40 5.61
CA LEU A 39 -15.54 7.19 4.17
C LEU A 39 -16.14 8.44 3.51
N SER A 40 -17.07 9.11 4.18
CA SER A 40 -17.73 10.31 3.64
C SER A 40 -16.75 11.47 3.41
N GLU A 41 -15.73 11.60 4.27
CA GLU A 41 -14.69 12.64 4.15
C GLU A 41 -13.86 12.49 2.87
N VAL A 42 -13.67 11.26 2.37
CA VAL A 42 -12.86 10.98 1.18
C VAL A 42 -13.68 10.66 -0.07
N ALA A 43 -14.99 10.41 0.06
CA ALA A 43 -15.85 9.89 -1.00
C ALA A 43 -15.80 10.75 -2.28
N ASN A 44 -15.92 12.08 -2.14
CA ASN A 44 -15.90 13.00 -3.27
C ASN A 44 -14.56 12.96 -4.03
N ASN A 45 -13.44 12.84 -3.32
CA ASN A 45 -12.11 12.77 -3.93
C ASN A 45 -11.94 11.46 -4.70
N VAL A 46 -12.38 10.33 -4.12
CA VAL A 46 -12.31 9.02 -4.78
C VAL A 46 -13.17 9.01 -6.05
N VAL A 47 -14.38 9.57 -6.00
CA VAL A 47 -15.25 9.70 -7.18
C VAL A 47 -14.62 10.59 -8.25
N ALA A 48 -14.00 11.71 -7.86
CA ALA A 48 -13.33 12.61 -8.80
C ALA A 48 -12.18 11.90 -9.54
N ILE A 49 -11.32 11.18 -8.81
CA ILE A 49 -10.22 10.39 -9.38
C ILE A 49 -10.78 9.31 -10.32
N ALA A 50 -11.79 8.55 -9.88
CA ALA A 50 -12.41 7.50 -10.68
C ALA A 50 -12.98 8.03 -12.01
N ASN A 51 -13.61 9.21 -11.99
CA ASN A 51 -14.12 9.85 -13.21
C ASN A 51 -12.97 10.30 -14.12
N GLN A 52 -11.90 10.87 -13.57
CA GLN A 52 -10.74 11.33 -14.34
C GLN A 52 -9.98 10.17 -15.00
N GLU A 53 -9.93 9.01 -14.35
CA GLU A 53 -9.30 7.80 -14.88
C GLU A 53 -10.22 6.99 -15.81
N GLY A 54 -11.48 7.39 -15.98
CA GLY A 54 -12.47 6.64 -16.77
C GLY A 54 -12.94 5.34 -16.11
N LEU A 55 -12.74 5.21 -14.80
CA LEU A 55 -13.08 4.03 -13.99
C LEU A 55 -14.40 4.24 -13.23
N SER A 56 -15.49 4.55 -13.94
CA SER A 56 -16.79 4.92 -13.33
C SER A 56 -17.27 3.92 -12.26
N ALA A 57 -17.08 2.61 -12.48
CA ALA A 57 -17.45 1.57 -11.53
C ALA A 57 -16.79 1.72 -10.15
N HIS A 58 -15.57 2.26 -10.06
CA HIS A 58 -14.90 2.51 -8.78
C HIS A 58 -15.59 3.63 -8.01
N GLY A 59 -15.95 4.72 -8.70
CA GLY A 59 -16.70 5.83 -8.11
C GLY A 59 -18.11 5.41 -7.70
N ASP A 60 -18.79 4.63 -8.54
CA ASP A 60 -20.15 4.16 -8.28
C ASP A 60 -20.18 3.19 -7.08
N ALA A 61 -19.16 2.35 -6.90
CA ALA A 61 -19.02 1.53 -5.71
C ALA A 61 -19.01 2.38 -4.43
N ILE A 62 -18.40 3.56 -4.44
CA ILE A 62 -18.41 4.47 -3.28
C ILE A 62 -19.79 5.11 -3.11
N LYS A 63 -20.39 5.60 -4.20
CA LYS A 63 -21.68 6.30 -4.16
C LYS A 63 -22.81 5.45 -3.58
N VAL A 64 -22.86 4.15 -3.86
CA VAL A 64 -23.92 3.24 -3.35
C VAL A 64 -23.86 3.00 -1.83
N ARG A 65 -22.85 3.53 -1.14
CA ARG A 65 -22.67 3.38 0.32
C ARG A 65 -23.30 4.52 1.12
N PHE A 66 -23.95 5.49 0.45
CA PHE A 66 -24.60 6.65 1.05
C PHE A 66 -26.02 6.84 0.48
#